data_AF-A0A419T4I7-F1
#
_entry.id   AF-A0A419T4I7-F1
#
_cell.length_a   1.000
_cell.length_b   1.000
_cell.length_c   1.000
_cell.angle_alpha   90.00
_cell.angle_beta   90.00
_cell.angle_gamma   90.00
#
_symmetry.space_group_name_H-M   'P 1'
#
loop_
_entity.id
_entity.type
_entity.pdbx_description
1 polymer ?
#
loop_
_entity_poly.entity_id
_entity_poly.type
_entity_poly.pdbx_seq_one_letter_code
_entity_poly.pdbx_strand_id
1 'polypeptide(L)'
;MKGEIIKINEEIKDRLPKTYEILKNSNLTVHPYVYKVILTGSRGLRGNYRDNSDIDLSLLVDINNIKPNENEEDILKDVINITISNWKGKVELDTAAVFDINGCNLKCFNYEIFDEKNICGDGIDCIGLYKTQKGFSGYVPKIGIDIKRVYPMITVWERSDKYS
;
A
#
# COMPACT_ATOMS: atom_id res chain seq x y z
N MET A 1 12.09 -10.88 10.35
CA MET A 1 11.60 -11.69 9.21
C MET A 1 12.30 -11.20 7.93
N LYS A 2 12.51 -12.03 6.89
CA LYS A 2 13.08 -11.57 5.61
C LYS A 2 11.95 -11.17 4.67
N GLY A 3 12.03 -9.99 4.07
CA GLY A 3 11.09 -9.54 3.04
C GLY A 3 11.29 -10.24 1.69
N GLU A 4 10.31 -10.12 0.81
CA GLU A 4 10.32 -10.68 -0.55
C GLU A 4 10.32 -9.57 -1.60
N ILE A 5 11.19 -9.66 -2.60
CA ILE A 5 11.17 -8.76 -3.75
C ILE A 5 9.98 -9.13 -4.63
N ILE A 6 9.08 -8.18 -4.87
CA ILE A 6 7.87 -8.42 -5.64
C ILE A 6 8.05 -8.14 -7.13
N LYS A 7 7.31 -8.86 -7.95
CA LYS A 7 7.21 -8.59 -9.39
C LYS A 7 6.12 -7.55 -9.63
N ILE A 8 6.52 -6.40 -10.17
CA ILE A 8 5.60 -5.31 -10.51
C ILE A 8 4.63 -5.75 -11.62
N ASN A 9 3.35 -5.42 -11.48
CA ASN A 9 2.33 -5.65 -12.49
C ASN A 9 2.73 -4.96 -13.82
N GLU A 10 2.76 -5.73 -14.91
CA GLU A 10 3.14 -5.23 -16.24
C GLU A 10 2.13 -4.22 -16.80
N GLU A 11 0.88 -4.20 -16.34
CA GLU A 11 -0.11 -3.19 -16.75
C GLU A 11 0.34 -1.76 -16.41
N ILE A 12 1.19 -1.58 -15.40
CA ILE A 12 1.75 -0.28 -15.03
C ILE A 12 2.72 0.22 -16.11
N LYS A 13 3.39 -0.68 -16.84
CA LYS A 13 4.39 -0.31 -17.85
C LYS A 13 3.79 0.57 -18.94
N ASP A 14 2.61 0.24 -19.42
CA ASP A 14 1.99 0.97 -20.53
C ASP A 14 1.31 2.26 -20.05
N ARG A 15 0.80 2.25 -18.81
CA ARG A 15 0.01 3.37 -18.26
C ARG A 15 0.85 4.42 -17.55
N LEU A 16 1.91 3.98 -16.88
CA LEU A 16 2.78 4.79 -16.03
C LEU A 16 4.26 4.40 -16.24
N PRO A 17 4.80 4.49 -17.48
CA PRO A 17 6.10 3.90 -17.85
C PRO A 17 7.26 4.37 -16.96
N LYS A 18 7.34 5.67 -16.68
CA LYS A 18 8.38 6.24 -15.80
C LYS A 18 8.26 5.75 -14.35
N THR A 19 7.04 5.54 -13.85
CA THR A 19 6.79 4.99 -12.51
C THR A 19 7.11 3.50 -12.47
N TYR A 20 6.72 2.74 -13.51
CA TYR A 20 7.07 1.33 -13.66
C TYR A 20 8.59 1.12 -13.63
N GLU A 21 9.37 1.93 -14.35
CA GLU A 21 10.84 1.84 -14.33
C GLU A 21 11.41 2.06 -12.92
N ILE A 22 10.87 3.02 -12.18
CA ILE A 22 11.30 3.28 -10.79
C ILE A 22 10.99 2.06 -9.92
N LEU A 23 9.76 1.56 -9.96
CA LEU A 23 9.31 0.42 -9.14
C LEU A 23 10.07 -0.87 -9.50
N LYS A 24 10.35 -1.08 -10.79
CA LYS A 24 11.10 -2.25 -11.27
C LYS A 24 12.55 -2.22 -10.82
N ASN A 25 13.19 -1.05 -10.87
CA ASN A 25 14.60 -0.89 -10.53
C ASN A 25 14.84 -0.69 -9.03
N SER A 26 13.79 -0.45 -8.24
CA SER A 26 13.93 -0.23 -6.79
C SER A 26 14.10 -1.51 -5.98
N ASN A 27 13.94 -2.69 -6.59
CA ASN A 27 13.81 -3.98 -5.90
C ASN A 27 12.76 -3.91 -4.78
N LEU A 28 11.58 -3.37 -5.07
CA LEU A 28 10.51 -3.21 -4.10
C LEU A 28 10.29 -4.52 -3.32
N THR A 29 10.60 -4.46 -2.02
CA THR A 29 10.59 -5.61 -1.11
C THR A 29 9.47 -5.43 -0.11
N VAL A 30 8.64 -6.45 0.11
CA VAL A 30 7.51 -6.37 1.04
C VAL A 30 7.62 -7.42 2.14
N HIS A 31 6.98 -7.15 3.28
CA HIS A 31 6.85 -8.10 4.38
C HIS A 31 5.84 -9.21 4.02
N PRO A 32 6.01 -10.47 4.47
CA PRO A 32 5.08 -11.58 4.14
C PRO A 32 3.60 -11.39 4.50
N TYR A 33 3.31 -10.51 5.45
CA TYR A 33 1.93 -10.12 5.81
C TYR A 33 1.29 -9.14 4.83
N VAL A 34 2.08 -8.53 3.92
CA VAL A 34 1.53 -7.72 2.84
C VAL A 34 0.95 -8.65 1.79
N TYR A 35 -0.33 -8.49 1.49
CA TYR A 35 -1.00 -9.26 0.44
C TYR A 35 -1.23 -8.44 -0.83
N LYS A 36 -1.19 -7.11 -0.74
CA LYS A 36 -1.39 -6.21 -1.88
C LYS A 36 -0.62 -4.92 -1.72
N VAL A 37 -0.12 -4.38 -2.82
CA VAL A 37 0.52 -3.07 -2.90
C VAL A 37 -0.24 -2.21 -3.88
N ILE A 38 -0.66 -1.04 -3.42
CA ILE A 38 -1.45 -0.08 -4.19
C ILE A 38 -0.64 1.20 -4.36
N LEU A 39 -0.59 1.69 -5.60
CA LEU A 39 0.00 2.98 -5.95
C LEU A 39 -1.08 4.05 -6.02
N THR A 40 -0.83 5.16 -5.35
CA THR A 40 -1.69 6.36 -5.37
C THR A 40 -0.84 7.60 -5.70
N GLY A 41 -1.40 8.80 -5.47
CA GLY A 41 -0.64 10.04 -5.57
C GLY A 41 -0.27 10.44 -6.99
N SER A 42 0.65 11.41 -7.10
CA SER A 42 0.95 12.09 -8.38
C SER A 42 1.65 11.19 -9.40
N ARG A 43 2.41 10.18 -8.94
CA ARG A 43 3.05 9.18 -9.81
C ARG A 43 2.15 8.00 -10.17
N GLY A 44 0.98 7.91 -9.53
CA GLY A 44 -0.10 6.98 -9.90
C GLY A 44 -0.99 7.54 -11.01
N LEU A 45 -2.22 7.03 -11.07
CA LEU A 45 -3.21 7.42 -12.09
C LEU A 45 -3.65 8.89 -12.01
N ARG A 46 -3.43 9.56 -10.87
CA ARG A 46 -3.74 10.99 -10.73
C ARG A 46 -2.84 11.88 -11.60
N GLY A 47 -1.62 11.42 -11.89
CA GLY A 47 -0.66 12.12 -12.75
C GLY A 47 -0.16 13.46 -12.17
N ASN A 48 0.39 14.30 -13.06
CA ASN A 48 0.95 15.63 -12.76
C ASN A 48 2.15 15.62 -11.78
N TYR A 49 2.94 14.55 -11.78
CA TYR A 49 4.18 14.48 -11.00
C TYR A 49 5.30 15.33 -11.61
N ARG A 50 6.23 15.74 -10.75
CA ARG A 50 7.54 16.31 -11.12
C ARG A 50 8.58 15.22 -11.11
N ASP A 51 9.72 15.42 -11.76
CA ASP A 51 10.76 14.39 -11.85
C ASP A 51 11.27 13.89 -10.48
N ASN A 52 11.19 14.72 -9.44
CA ASN A 52 11.54 14.41 -8.06
C ASN A 52 10.34 14.12 -7.14
N SER A 53 9.11 14.04 -7.66
CA SER A 53 7.96 13.65 -6.84
C SER A 53 8.16 12.27 -6.23
N ASP A 54 7.56 12.07 -5.06
CA ASP A 54 7.66 10.83 -4.29
C ASP A 54 6.79 9.74 -4.92
N ILE A 55 7.02 8.49 -4.50
CA ILE A 55 6.18 7.34 -4.81
C ILE A 55 5.28 7.08 -3.60
N ASP A 56 3.96 7.16 -3.75
CA ASP A 56 3.00 6.89 -2.68
C ASP A 56 2.46 5.45 -2.75
N LEU A 57 2.88 4.58 -1.83
CA LEU A 57 2.40 3.19 -1.72
C LEU A 57 1.55 2.95 -0.46
N SER A 58 0.46 2.23 -0.64
CA SER A 58 -0.24 1.56 0.47
C SER A 58 0.08 0.08 0.44
N LEU A 59 0.64 -0.43 1.54
CA LEU A 59 0.95 -1.85 1.75
C LEU A 59 -0.22 -2.46 2.53
N LEU A 60 -1.10 -3.19 1.87
CA LEU A 60 -2.27 -3.78 2.53
C LEU A 60 -1.83 -5.03 3.27
N VAL A 61 -2.04 -5.01 4.59
CA VAL A 61 -1.59 -6.03 5.54
C VAL A 61 -2.75 -6.91 5.94
N ASP A 62 -2.50 -8.22 5.90
CA ASP A 62 -3.43 -9.26 6.30
C ASP A 62 -3.34 -9.48 7.81
N ILE A 63 -3.98 -8.59 8.58
CA ILE A 63 -3.91 -8.61 10.04
C ILE A 63 -4.55 -9.86 10.66
N ASN A 64 -5.49 -10.49 9.97
CA ASN A 64 -6.15 -11.72 10.42
C ASN A 64 -5.19 -12.91 10.47
N ASN A 65 -4.07 -12.84 9.74
CA ASN A 65 -3.03 -13.86 9.72
C ASN A 65 -1.85 -13.57 10.66
N ILE A 66 -1.88 -12.45 11.39
CA ILE A 66 -0.88 -12.17 12.44
C ILE A 66 -1.07 -13.18 13.58
N LYS A 67 0.03 -13.75 14.07
CA LYS A 67 -0.04 -14.78 15.11
C LYS A 67 -0.50 -14.18 16.44
N PRO A 68 -1.23 -14.92 17.29
CA PRO A 68 -1.76 -14.41 18.56
C PRO A 68 -0.70 -13.88 19.54
N ASN A 69 0.57 -14.28 19.38
CA ASN A 69 1.69 -13.85 20.22
C ASN A 69 2.50 -12.70 19.62
N GLU A 70 2.14 -12.19 18.44
CA GLU A 70 2.78 -11.04 17.79
C GLU A 70 1.95 -9.77 18.06
N ASN A 71 2.62 -8.63 18.27
CA ASN A 71 1.97 -7.35 18.44
C ASN A 71 1.69 -6.72 17.06
N GLU A 72 0.44 -6.33 16.80
CA GLU A 72 0.02 -5.76 15.50
C GLU A 72 0.81 -4.51 15.13
N GLU A 73 1.01 -3.57 16.06
CA GLU A 73 1.77 -2.34 15.80
C GLU A 73 3.23 -2.64 15.46
N ASP A 74 3.87 -3.57 16.16
CA ASP A 74 5.24 -4.00 15.86
C ASP A 74 5.33 -4.63 14.46
N ILE A 75 4.35 -5.45 14.08
CA ILE A 75 4.28 -6.03 12.72
C ILE A 75 4.09 -4.94 11.66
N LEU A 76 3.17 -4.00 11.86
CA LEU A 76 2.93 -2.92 10.91
C LEU A 76 4.15 -2.00 10.77
N LYS A 77 4.87 -1.76 11.87
CA LYS A 77 6.16 -1.06 11.87
C LYS A 77 7.21 -1.83 11.08
N ASP A 78 7.31 -3.13 11.29
CA ASP A 78 8.25 -3.99 10.55
C ASP A 78 7.93 -4.07 9.05
N VAL A 79 6.64 -4.05 8.68
CA VAL A 79 6.20 -3.95 7.28
C VAL A 79 6.79 -2.72 6.60
N ILE A 80 6.73 -1.57 7.27
CA ILE A 80 7.29 -0.31 6.77
C ILE A 80 8.81 -0.36 6.73
N ASN A 81 9.45 -0.82 7.81
CA ASN A 81 10.90 -0.89 7.92
C ASN A 81 11.51 -1.79 6.83
N ILE A 82 10.93 -2.97 6.57
CA ILE A 82 11.40 -3.87 5.50
C ILE A 82 11.33 -3.16 4.15
N THR A 83 10.22 -2.49 3.86
CA THR A 83 10.01 -1.85 2.56
C THR A 83 10.98 -0.68 2.36
N ILE A 84 11.08 0.22 3.35
CA ILE A 84 11.93 1.40 3.27
C ILE A 84 13.42 1.02 3.27
N SER A 85 13.87 0.13 4.15
CA SER A 85 15.30 -0.25 4.24
C SER A 85 15.83 -0.96 2.99
N ASN A 86 14.94 -1.54 2.18
CA ASN A 86 15.29 -2.21 0.93
C ASN A 86 14.95 -1.38 -0.32
N TRP A 87 14.40 -0.17 -0.17
CA TRP A 87 14.06 0.70 -1.29
C TRP A 87 15.32 1.23 -1.98
N LYS A 88 15.46 0.95 -3.28
CA LYS A 88 16.56 1.44 -4.13
C LYS A 88 16.11 2.40 -5.23
N GLY A 89 14.90 2.95 -5.10
CA GLY A 89 14.38 3.89 -6.09
C GLY A 89 15.11 5.23 -6.06
N LYS A 90 15.13 5.91 -7.21
CA LYS A 90 15.79 7.23 -7.36
C LYS A 90 15.03 8.42 -6.74
N VAL A 91 13.84 8.17 -6.19
CA VAL A 91 12.99 9.16 -5.52
C VAL A 91 12.54 8.61 -4.17
N GLU A 92 12.06 9.48 -3.29
CA GLU A 92 11.57 9.09 -1.97
C GLU A 92 10.35 8.16 -2.10
N LEU A 93 10.25 7.25 -1.13
CA LEU A 93 9.12 6.33 -0.98
C LEU A 93 8.28 6.78 0.21
N ASP A 94 7.08 7.24 -0.09
CA ASP A 94 6.04 7.56 0.86
C ASP A 94 5.13 6.33 1.01
N THR A 95 5.17 5.68 2.18
CA THR A 95 4.47 4.40 2.39
C THR A 95 3.71 4.34 3.70
N ALA A 96 2.58 3.62 3.68
CA ALA A 96 1.79 3.28 4.86
C ALA A 96 1.41 1.79 4.84
N ALA A 97 1.43 1.15 6.00
CA ALA A 97 0.92 -0.20 6.19
C ALA A 97 -0.56 -0.06 6.54
N VAL A 98 -1.43 -0.51 5.66
CA VAL A 98 -2.89 -0.30 5.74
C VAL A 98 -3.54 -1.62 6.12
N PHE A 99 -4.50 -1.58 7.04
CA PHE A 99 -5.24 -2.77 7.45
C PHE A 99 -6.74 -2.51 7.52
N ASP A 100 -7.48 -3.59 7.42
CA ASP A 100 -8.94 -3.59 7.47
C ASP A 100 -9.42 -3.59 8.91
N ILE A 101 -10.22 -2.59 9.29
CA ILE A 101 -10.77 -2.50 10.65
C ILE A 101 -12.17 -3.12 10.77
N ASN A 102 -12.84 -3.35 9.64
CA ASN A 102 -14.24 -3.78 9.57
C ASN A 102 -14.38 -5.20 9.00
N GLY A 103 -13.29 -5.85 8.58
CA GLY A 103 -13.29 -7.21 8.02
C GLY A 103 -13.98 -7.31 6.66
N CYS A 104 -13.98 -6.23 5.86
CA CYS A 104 -14.57 -6.18 4.53
C CYS A 104 -13.60 -6.59 3.40
N ASN A 105 -12.41 -7.04 3.75
CA ASN A 105 -11.24 -7.31 2.91
C ASN A 105 -10.83 -6.15 2.01
N LEU A 106 -11.10 -4.91 2.43
CA LEU A 106 -10.79 -3.69 1.67
C LEU A 106 -11.19 -3.76 0.19
N LYS A 107 -12.34 -4.37 -0.13
CA LYS A 107 -12.81 -4.59 -1.52
C LYS A 107 -12.78 -3.34 -2.40
N CYS A 108 -12.94 -2.15 -1.81
CA CYS A 108 -12.81 -0.88 -2.53
C CYS A 108 -11.43 -0.70 -3.18
N PHE A 109 -10.35 -1.25 -2.62
CA PHE A 109 -8.99 -1.21 -3.17
C PHE A 109 -8.78 -2.12 -4.40
N ASN A 110 -9.79 -2.85 -4.84
CA ASN A 110 -9.74 -3.65 -6.07
C ASN A 110 -10.08 -2.86 -7.33
N TYR A 111 -10.51 -1.61 -7.18
CA TYR A 111 -10.97 -0.78 -8.28
C TYR A 111 -10.13 0.48 -8.38
N GLU A 112 -9.95 0.96 -9.61
CA GLU A 112 -9.12 2.15 -9.87
C GLU A 112 -9.87 3.46 -9.66
N ILE A 113 -11.19 3.37 -9.76
CA ILE A 113 -12.14 4.47 -9.60
C ILE A 113 -13.08 4.07 -8.48
N PHE A 114 -13.48 5.08 -7.72
CA PHE A 114 -14.42 4.89 -6.63
C PHE A 114 -15.78 4.39 -7.15
N ASP A 115 -16.30 3.34 -6.51
CA ASP A 115 -17.64 2.80 -6.73
C ASP A 115 -18.35 2.64 -5.39
N GLU A 116 -19.48 3.34 -5.23
CA GLU A 116 -20.30 3.31 -4.01
C GLU A 116 -20.81 1.90 -3.68
N LYS A 117 -20.97 1.02 -4.68
CA LYS A 117 -21.43 -0.36 -4.44
C LYS A 117 -20.39 -1.24 -3.76
N ASN A 118 -19.12 -0.84 -3.82
CA ASN A 118 -17.98 -1.62 -3.34
C ASN A 118 -17.35 -1.01 -2.08
N ILE A 119 -18.03 -0.05 -1.45
CA ILE A 119 -17.54 0.64 -0.27
C ILE A 119 -17.64 -0.24 0.98
N CYS A 120 -16.63 -0.11 1.84
CA CYS A 120 -16.63 -0.76 3.15
C CYS A 120 -17.30 0.17 4.17
N GLY A 121 -18.40 -0.27 4.78
CA GLY A 121 -19.18 0.55 5.72
C GLY A 121 -19.80 1.78 5.04
N ASP A 122 -19.67 2.95 5.65
CA ASP A 122 -20.08 4.24 5.09
C ASP A 122 -18.97 4.94 4.28
N GLY A 123 -17.81 4.30 4.14
CA GLY A 123 -16.64 4.85 3.44
C GLY A 123 -15.74 5.74 4.26
N ILE A 124 -16.11 6.02 5.51
CA ILE A 124 -15.32 6.79 6.45
C ILE A 124 -14.74 5.82 7.46
N ASP A 125 -13.47 6.00 7.82
CA ASP A 125 -12.81 5.15 8.81
C ASP A 125 -12.97 3.66 8.53
N CYS A 126 -12.85 3.24 7.26
CA CYS A 126 -12.89 1.83 6.91
C CYS A 126 -11.50 1.16 6.94
N ILE A 127 -10.45 1.95 7.18
CA ILE A 127 -9.07 1.50 7.23
C ILE A 127 -8.36 2.06 8.47
N GLY A 128 -7.42 1.27 8.99
CA GLY A 128 -6.38 1.71 9.90
C GLY A 128 -5.03 1.73 9.19
N LEU A 129 -4.05 2.43 9.75
CA LEU A 129 -2.69 2.40 9.21
C LEU A 129 -1.59 2.54 10.26
N TYR A 130 -0.39 2.13 9.87
CA TYR A 130 0.86 2.58 10.45
C TYR A 130 1.66 3.34 9.40
N LYS A 131 2.24 4.49 9.76
CA LYS A 131 3.09 5.28 8.86
C LYS A 131 4.24 5.94 9.60
N THR A 132 5.33 6.14 8.87
CA THR A 132 6.51 6.89 9.32
C THR A 132 6.80 8.02 8.33
N GLN A 133 6.31 9.23 8.61
CA GLN A 133 6.52 10.41 7.75
C GLN A 133 6.57 11.70 8.57
N LYS A 134 7.48 12.61 8.19
CA LYS A 134 7.51 14.03 8.62
C LYS A 134 7.32 14.23 10.13
N GLY A 135 8.06 13.48 10.94
CA GLY A 135 8.02 13.58 12.41
C GLY A 135 6.88 12.81 13.09
N PHE A 136 6.03 12.12 12.31
CA PHE A 136 5.04 11.19 12.82
C PHE A 136 5.46 9.75 12.56
N SER A 137 5.45 8.94 13.61
CA SER A 137 5.61 7.49 13.57
C SER A 137 4.56 6.91 14.49
N GLY A 138 3.57 6.21 13.96
CA GLY A 138 2.53 5.69 14.85
C GLY A 138 1.45 4.89 14.16
N TYR A 139 0.80 4.09 15.01
CA TYR A 139 -0.40 3.33 14.73
C TYR A 139 -1.64 4.22 14.83
N VAL A 140 -2.47 4.18 13.79
CA VAL A 140 -3.70 4.95 13.67
C VAL A 140 -4.85 4.00 13.30
N PRO A 141 -5.62 3.50 14.26
CA PRO A 141 -6.68 2.52 13.99
C PRO A 141 -7.89 3.11 13.27
N LYS A 142 -8.10 4.43 13.36
CA LYS A 142 -9.15 5.15 12.61
C LYS A 142 -8.56 6.44 12.08
N ILE A 143 -8.46 6.55 10.77
CA ILE A 143 -7.65 7.59 10.13
C ILE A 143 -8.39 8.90 9.87
N GLY A 144 -9.71 8.91 10.05
CA GLY A 144 -10.58 10.08 9.88
C GLY A 144 -10.80 10.48 8.43
N ILE A 145 -10.60 9.59 7.45
CA ILE A 145 -10.70 9.94 6.02
C ILE A 145 -11.89 9.27 5.34
N ASP A 146 -12.45 10.01 4.38
CA ASP A 146 -13.32 9.46 3.34
C ASP A 146 -12.46 8.74 2.28
N ILE A 147 -12.71 7.44 2.09
CA ILE A 147 -11.98 6.59 1.16
C ILE A 147 -12.05 7.09 -0.29
N LYS A 148 -13.10 7.85 -0.66
CA LYS A 148 -13.24 8.49 -1.97
C LYS A 148 -12.02 9.36 -2.33
N ARG A 149 -11.34 9.92 -1.33
CA ARG A 149 -10.19 10.83 -1.51
C ARG A 149 -8.88 10.13 -1.87
N VAL A 150 -8.80 8.81 -1.66
CA VAL A 150 -7.62 7.99 -1.98
C VAL A 150 -7.51 7.76 -3.49
N TYR A 151 -8.63 7.72 -4.20
CA TYR A 151 -8.69 7.48 -5.64
C TYR A 151 -8.13 8.65 -6.49
N PRO A 152 -7.70 8.39 -7.74
CA PRO A 152 -7.62 7.08 -8.38
C PRO A 152 -6.38 6.29 -7.92
N MET A 153 -6.45 4.96 -8.03
CA MET A 153 -5.38 4.05 -7.58
C MET A 153 -5.14 2.92 -8.57
N ILE A 154 -3.99 2.25 -8.46
CA ILE A 154 -3.65 1.09 -9.30
C ILE A 154 -2.89 0.04 -8.50
N THR A 155 -3.17 -1.23 -8.75
CA THR A 155 -2.47 -2.35 -8.12
C THR A 155 -1.08 -2.52 -8.69
N VAL A 156 -0.06 -2.38 -7.85
CA VAL A 156 1.34 -2.63 -8.16
C VAL A 156 1.66 -4.11 -8.12
N TRP A 157 1.12 -4.79 -7.13
CA TRP A 157 1.32 -6.21 -6.92
C TRP A 157 0.23 -6.73 -6.01
N GLU A 158 -0.14 -7.98 -6.22
CA GLU A 158 -1.04 -8.73 -5.36
C GLU A 158 -0.45 -10.13 -5.21
N ARG A 159 -0.46 -10.63 -3.98
CA ARG A 159 0.00 -11.97 -3.67
C ARG A 159 -0.88 -12.93 -4.46
N SER A 160 -0.28 -13.71 -5.35
CA SER A 160 -0.98 -14.81 -6.01
C SER A 160 -1.35 -15.80 -4.91
N ASP A 161 -2.64 -15.98 -4.64
CA ASP A 161 -3.11 -16.81 -3.54
C ASP A 161 -2.42 -18.17 -3.56
N LYS A 162 -1.76 -18.51 -2.45
CA LYS A 162 -1.33 -19.88 -2.16
C LYS A 162 -2.44 -20.70 -1.49
N TYR A 163 -3.67 -20.20 -1.49
CA TYR A 163 -4.85 -20.87 -0.94
C TYR A 163 -6.07 -20.57 -1.80
N SER A 164 -6.20 -21.34 -2.89
CA SER A 164 -7.49 -21.79 -3.41
C SER A 164 -8.19 -22.70 -2.41
#